data_AF-A0A511N6P3-F1
#
_entry.id   AF-A0A511N6P3-F1
#
_cell.length_a   1.000
_cell.length_b   1.000
_cell.length_c   1.000
_cell.angle_alpha   90.00
_cell.angle_beta   90.00
_cell.angle_gamma   90.00
#
_symmetry.space_group_name_H-M   'P 1'
#
loop_
_entity.id
_entity.type
_entity.pdbx_description
1 polymer ?
#
loop_
_entity_poly.entity_id
_entity_poly.type
_entity_poly.pdbx_seq_one_letter_code
_entity_poly.pdbx_strand_id
1 'polypeptide(L)'
;MTYWEYHFIFTLPLLALLLLVTLRETRKQPLAGHYRPENGWALRFYFLLPLLALVYTTPWDNFLIYKGVWQYPPERVSMVIGYVPIEEYFFFLVQPLIAGLWVFFLLRRWGSPKLGFQSARIWGTLFWGALSFLGAGLLFTEAGYYMGLILAWACPVIAFQWAFGGDLILSNRKVFWVGLMVPTVYLWITDALAINTFGIWDISTKYSFAFKPFGLPIEEATFFLITNLLVVQGLLLFLHPEALKRWFRLARSVRPWTLFVALYALLKIPVPLWPDGFPLLATLSTGALAVAALLWAFENVGKKAFLLFALTFGIGLGVEVLGSRTGFPFGHYTYDPPGLTLFGVPLIVPLGWWAMTLSAYLLAKGNPWITGLLLVAWDLGLEPLMVREGYWSWQEGQLWSGYYGVPVQNFMAWYGVGVALAFLLKRLAPEMKTSDFAWAYRIEALFLPTGLLLLGIYPAGFVTLALMGGLAWVHSWKSSSKPSSVTPYEKA
;
A
#
# COMPACT_ATOMS: atom_id res chain seq x y z
N MET A 1 -18.01 29.17 -21.25
CA MET A 1 -16.76 29.48 -20.55
C MET A 1 -15.79 28.34 -20.85
N THR A 2 -14.58 28.63 -21.31
CA THR A 2 -13.52 27.64 -21.55
C THR A 2 -12.83 27.27 -20.24
N TYR A 3 -12.05 26.17 -20.24
CA TYR A 3 -11.29 25.78 -19.05
C TYR A 3 -10.17 26.81 -18.73
N TRP A 4 -9.54 27.43 -19.72
CA TRP A 4 -8.62 28.55 -19.45
C TRP A 4 -9.31 29.74 -18.77
N GLU A 5 -10.52 30.11 -19.20
CA GLU A 5 -11.30 31.16 -18.54
C GLU A 5 -11.59 30.82 -17.07
N TYR A 6 -11.83 29.54 -16.75
CA TYR A 6 -11.95 29.08 -15.36
C TYR A 6 -10.71 29.38 -14.53
N HIS A 7 -9.52 29.12 -15.07
CA HIS A 7 -8.29 29.49 -14.38
C HIS A 7 -8.13 30.99 -14.21
N PHE A 8 -8.42 31.79 -15.24
CA PHE A 8 -8.29 33.25 -15.18
C PHE A 8 -9.26 33.91 -14.21
N ILE A 9 -10.42 33.31 -13.96
CA ILE A 9 -11.45 33.86 -13.07
C ILE A 9 -11.30 33.33 -11.65
N PHE A 10 -11.08 32.03 -11.47
CA PHE A 10 -11.20 31.39 -10.17
C PHE A 10 -9.85 31.03 -9.53
N THR A 11 -8.86 30.56 -10.27
CA THR A 11 -7.63 30.04 -9.62
C THR A 11 -6.48 31.05 -9.62
N LEU A 12 -6.23 31.72 -10.74
CA LEU A 12 -5.09 32.63 -10.89
C LEU A 12 -5.22 33.93 -10.09
N PRO A 13 -6.39 34.60 -10.01
CA PRO A 13 -6.55 35.76 -9.16
C PRO A 13 -6.33 35.43 -7.68
N LEU A 14 -6.83 34.29 -7.22
CA LEU A 14 -6.62 33.81 -5.86
C LEU A 14 -5.13 33.51 -5.58
N LEU A 15 -4.45 32.82 -6.49
CA LEU A 15 -3.01 32.56 -6.40
C LEU A 15 -2.21 33.86 -6.32
N ALA A 16 -2.51 34.82 -7.20
CA ALA A 16 -1.86 36.13 -7.21
C ALA A 16 -2.07 36.90 -5.90
N LEU A 17 -3.30 36.91 -5.37
CA LEU A 17 -3.61 37.53 -4.09
C LEU A 17 -2.79 36.90 -2.95
N LEU A 18 -2.80 35.57 -2.84
CA LEU A 18 -2.05 34.85 -1.80
C LEU A 18 -0.54 35.06 -1.93
N LEU A 19 -0.02 35.15 -3.16
CA LEU A 19 1.38 35.45 -3.43
C LEU A 19 1.73 36.87 -2.97
N LEU A 20 0.93 37.88 -3.33
CA LEU A 20 1.14 39.27 -2.92
C LEU A 20 1.11 39.42 -1.39
N VAL A 21 0.14 38.79 -0.72
CA VAL A 21 0.05 38.76 0.75
C VAL A 21 1.30 38.10 1.34
N THR A 22 1.71 36.97 0.78
CA THR A 22 2.90 36.24 1.26
C THR A 22 4.17 37.06 1.08
N LEU A 23 4.40 37.68 -0.09
CA LEU A 23 5.55 38.54 -0.37
C LEU A 23 5.61 39.76 0.57
N ARG A 24 4.46 40.30 0.96
CA ARG A 24 4.39 41.42 1.93
C ARG A 24 4.74 40.95 3.34
N GLU A 25 4.25 39.80 3.76
CA GLU A 25 4.47 39.27 5.11
C GLU A 25 5.88 38.71 5.31
N THR A 26 6.48 38.10 4.29
CA THR A 26 7.82 37.51 4.38
C THR A 26 8.93 38.55 4.53
N ARG A 27 8.64 39.83 4.31
CA ARG A 27 9.53 40.95 4.68
C ARG A 27 9.70 41.12 6.18
N LYS A 28 8.75 40.63 6.99
CA LYS A 28 8.70 40.82 8.44
C LYS A 28 9.00 39.56 9.24
N GLN A 29 8.73 38.39 8.67
CA GLN A 29 8.84 37.11 9.36
C GLN A 29 9.10 35.97 8.35
N PRO A 30 9.60 34.81 8.80
CA PRO A 30 9.79 33.65 7.92
C PRO A 30 8.51 33.19 7.22
N LEU A 31 8.66 32.53 6.07
CA LEU A 31 7.57 32.02 5.22
C LEU A 31 6.61 31.12 6.00
N ALA A 32 7.13 30.18 6.80
CA ALA A 32 6.34 29.30 7.65
C ALA A 32 6.30 29.76 9.13
N GLY A 33 6.66 31.02 9.41
CA GLY A 33 6.74 31.56 10.77
C GLY A 33 7.67 30.74 11.69
N HIS A 34 7.32 30.65 12.97
CA HIS A 34 8.07 29.87 13.96
C HIS A 34 7.99 28.35 13.75
N TYR A 35 7.05 27.88 12.92
CA TYR A 35 6.93 26.45 12.62
C TYR A 35 8.15 25.91 11.87
N ARG A 36 8.69 26.72 10.94
CA ARG A 36 9.94 26.45 10.21
C ARG A 36 10.59 27.78 9.79
N PRO A 37 11.56 28.30 10.56
CA PRO A 37 12.22 29.57 10.27
C PRO A 37 13.07 29.56 8.98
N GLU A 38 13.51 28.39 8.52
CA GLU A 38 14.39 28.26 7.36
C GLU A 38 13.62 28.36 6.02
N ASN A 39 13.50 29.58 5.48
CA ASN A 39 12.79 29.87 4.23
C ASN A 39 13.24 29.01 3.05
N GLY A 40 14.55 28.74 2.92
CA GLY A 40 15.08 27.91 1.83
C GLY A 40 14.54 26.48 1.86
N TRP A 41 14.32 25.92 3.05
CA TRP A 41 13.67 24.61 3.19
C TRP A 41 12.20 24.70 2.80
N ALA A 42 11.48 25.67 3.35
CA ALA A 42 10.05 25.83 3.08
C ALA A 42 9.75 26.03 1.59
N LEU A 43 10.55 26.84 0.89
CA LEU A 43 10.40 27.09 -0.55
C LEU A 43 10.68 25.83 -1.40
N ARG A 44 11.71 25.05 -1.05
CA ARG A 44 12.00 23.79 -1.78
C ARG A 44 10.81 22.84 -1.76
N PHE A 45 10.22 22.62 -0.59
CA PHE A 45 9.06 21.72 -0.48
C PHE A 45 7.80 22.33 -1.11
N TYR A 46 7.62 23.63 -0.98
CA TYR A 46 6.51 24.32 -1.64
C TYR A 46 6.50 24.11 -3.16
N PHE A 47 7.66 24.23 -3.83
CA PHE A 47 7.75 23.98 -5.28
C PHE A 47 7.84 22.50 -5.66
N LEU A 48 8.30 21.64 -4.75
CA LEU A 48 8.30 20.19 -4.96
C LEU A 48 6.87 19.61 -4.98
N LEU A 49 5.96 20.14 -4.15
CA LEU A 49 4.59 19.62 -4.02
C LEU A 49 3.81 19.61 -5.34
N PRO A 50 3.75 20.71 -6.14
CA PRO A 50 3.14 20.71 -7.47
C PRO A 50 3.73 19.65 -8.41
N LEU A 51 5.05 19.43 -8.37
CA LEU A 51 5.71 18.44 -9.22
C LEU A 51 5.34 17.02 -8.80
N LEU A 52 5.27 16.76 -7.50
CA LEU A 52 4.78 15.48 -6.97
C LEU A 52 3.33 15.25 -7.33
N ALA A 53 2.47 16.27 -7.21
CA ALA A 53 1.07 16.21 -7.60
C ALA A 53 0.92 15.91 -9.09
N LEU A 54 1.68 16.59 -9.95
CA LEU A 54 1.72 16.36 -11.39
C LEU A 54 2.05 14.89 -11.70
N VAL A 55 3.17 14.38 -11.19
CA VAL A 55 3.61 13.00 -11.47
C VAL A 55 2.63 11.96 -10.92
N TYR A 56 2.11 12.18 -9.71
CA TYR A 56 1.27 11.21 -9.02
C TYR A 56 -0.17 11.16 -9.56
N THR A 57 -0.70 12.30 -10.02
CA THR A 57 -2.09 12.44 -10.48
C THR A 57 -2.21 12.14 -11.98
N THR A 58 -1.20 12.47 -12.79
CA THR A 58 -1.19 12.23 -14.25
C THR A 58 -1.70 10.84 -14.68
N PRO A 59 -1.16 9.71 -14.16
CA PRO A 59 -1.63 8.39 -14.59
C PRO A 59 -3.07 8.09 -14.15
N TRP A 60 -3.49 8.63 -13.00
CA TRP A 60 -4.83 8.41 -12.45
C TRP A 60 -5.89 9.17 -13.25
N ASP A 61 -5.65 10.45 -13.55
CA ASP A 61 -6.54 11.27 -14.38
C ASP A 61 -6.67 10.75 -15.80
N ASN A 62 -5.55 10.34 -16.42
CA ASN A 62 -5.59 9.72 -17.75
C ASN A 62 -6.44 8.45 -17.74
N PHE A 63 -6.35 7.64 -16.69
CA PHE A 63 -7.16 6.45 -16.56
C PHE A 63 -8.64 6.75 -16.35
N LEU A 64 -8.98 7.77 -15.55
CA LEU A 64 -10.37 8.19 -15.34
C LEU A 64 -11.05 8.61 -16.64
N ILE A 65 -10.39 9.46 -17.42
CA ILE A 65 -10.93 9.96 -18.68
C ILE A 65 -10.98 8.83 -19.72
N TYR A 66 -9.94 8.00 -19.80
CA TYR A 66 -9.95 6.80 -20.65
C TYR A 66 -11.14 5.88 -20.33
N LYS A 67 -11.48 5.70 -19.04
CA LYS A 67 -12.62 4.90 -18.60
C LYS A 67 -13.98 5.62 -18.79
N GLY A 68 -13.98 6.89 -19.17
CA GLY A 68 -15.20 7.69 -19.37
C GLY A 68 -15.88 8.11 -18.07
N VAL A 69 -15.13 8.17 -16.95
CA VAL A 69 -15.65 8.70 -15.69
C VAL A 69 -15.83 10.22 -15.78
N TRP A 70 -14.83 10.88 -16.37
CA TRP A 70 -14.81 12.30 -16.67
C TRP A 70 -14.88 12.53 -18.16
N GLN A 71 -15.57 13.60 -18.56
CA GLN A 71 -15.65 14.03 -19.95
C GLN A 71 -15.51 15.54 -20.06
N TYR A 72 -14.82 15.98 -21.10
CA TYR A 72 -14.61 17.39 -21.42
C TYR A 72 -15.16 17.64 -22.82
N PRO A 73 -16.07 18.61 -23.02
CA PRO A 73 -16.48 18.98 -24.36
C PRO A 73 -15.28 19.56 -25.13
N PRO A 74 -15.00 19.11 -26.37
CA PRO A 74 -13.81 19.51 -27.12
C PRO A 74 -13.69 21.02 -27.31
N GLU A 75 -14.81 21.74 -27.39
CA GLU A 75 -14.87 23.19 -27.54
C GLU A 75 -14.51 23.98 -26.26
N ARG A 76 -14.37 23.30 -25.12
CA ARG A 76 -14.03 23.91 -23.83
C ARG A 76 -12.55 23.80 -23.48
N VAL A 77 -11.80 22.97 -24.20
CA VAL A 77 -10.39 22.66 -23.96
C VAL A 77 -9.53 23.02 -25.17
N SER A 78 -8.27 23.36 -24.94
CA SER A 78 -7.35 23.82 -26.00
C SER A 78 -6.52 22.70 -26.61
N MET A 79 -6.01 21.80 -25.77
CA MET A 79 -5.16 20.68 -26.19
C MET A 79 -5.29 19.53 -25.20
N VAL A 80 -5.18 18.30 -25.69
CA VAL A 80 -5.17 17.07 -24.88
C VAL A 80 -3.80 16.40 -24.99
N ILE A 81 -3.23 16.01 -23.84
CA ILE A 81 -2.00 15.21 -23.75
C ILE A 81 -2.37 13.87 -23.11
N GLY A 82 -2.27 12.79 -23.88
CA GLY A 82 -2.88 11.50 -23.51
C GLY A 82 -4.39 11.59 -23.65
N TYR A 83 -5.11 11.52 -22.52
CA TYR A 83 -6.57 11.72 -22.44
C TYR A 83 -6.95 13.03 -21.71
N VAL A 84 -5.99 13.67 -21.05
CA VAL A 84 -6.24 14.78 -20.13
C VAL A 84 -6.00 16.13 -20.83
N PRO A 85 -6.89 17.13 -20.66
CA PRO A 85 -6.66 18.49 -21.15
C PRO A 85 -5.42 19.15 -20.53
N ILE A 86 -4.70 19.99 -21.28
CA ILE A 86 -3.53 20.73 -20.78
C ILE A 86 -3.88 21.64 -19.59
N GLU A 87 -5.11 22.14 -19.55
CA GLU A 87 -5.66 22.95 -18.47
C GLU A 87 -5.75 22.16 -17.15
N GLU A 88 -6.07 20.87 -17.22
CA GLU A 88 -6.12 20.01 -16.04
C GLU A 88 -4.70 19.76 -15.49
N TYR A 89 -3.71 19.53 -16.37
CA TYR A 89 -2.30 19.47 -15.94
C TYR A 89 -1.84 20.79 -15.28
N PHE A 90 -2.34 21.92 -15.77
CA PHE A 90 -2.10 23.22 -15.14
C PHE A 90 -2.78 23.32 -13.78
N PHE A 91 -4.00 22.79 -13.63
CA PHE A 91 -4.69 22.70 -12.35
C PHE A 91 -3.89 21.89 -11.31
N PHE A 92 -3.30 20.76 -11.69
CA PHE A 92 -2.42 19.95 -10.82
C PHE A 92 -1.26 20.75 -10.23
N LEU A 93 -0.80 21.78 -10.94
CA LEU A 93 0.26 22.67 -10.47
C LEU A 93 -0.30 23.80 -9.59
N VAL A 94 -1.41 24.41 -10.00
CA VAL A 94 -1.96 25.61 -9.36
C VAL A 94 -2.62 25.29 -8.01
N GLN A 95 -3.37 24.19 -7.91
CA GLN A 95 -4.09 23.84 -6.67
C GLN A 95 -3.14 23.64 -5.47
N PRO A 96 -2.02 22.89 -5.58
CA PRO A 96 -1.07 22.78 -4.48
C PRO A 96 -0.37 24.09 -4.12
N LEU A 97 -0.13 24.98 -5.10
CA LEU A 97 0.45 26.31 -4.84
C LEU A 97 -0.51 27.18 -4.00
N ILE A 98 -1.79 27.22 -4.36
CA ILE A 98 -2.82 27.95 -3.60
C ILE A 98 -2.92 27.40 -2.17
N ALA A 99 -3.10 26.09 -2.02
CA ALA A 99 -3.20 25.45 -0.71
C ALA A 99 -1.93 25.66 0.12
N GLY A 100 -0.75 25.59 -0.50
CA GLY A 100 0.53 25.81 0.18
C GLY A 100 0.71 27.23 0.71
N LEU A 101 0.41 28.26 -0.10
CA LEU A 101 0.47 29.66 0.36
C LEU A 101 -0.55 29.94 1.46
N TRP A 102 -1.75 29.36 1.34
CA TRP A 102 -2.78 29.43 2.39
C TRP A 102 -2.28 28.83 3.71
N VAL A 103 -1.70 27.63 3.69
CA VAL A 103 -1.13 27.01 4.88
C VAL A 103 0.02 27.86 5.46
N PHE A 104 0.91 28.42 4.64
CA PHE A 104 1.94 29.32 5.12
C PHE A 104 1.38 30.57 5.82
N PHE A 105 0.32 31.16 5.26
CA PHE A 105 -0.40 32.28 5.88
C PHE A 105 -0.93 31.93 7.28
N LEU A 106 -1.46 30.72 7.45
CA LEU A 106 -1.93 30.21 8.74
C LEU A 106 -0.79 29.89 9.70
N LEU A 107 0.30 29.28 9.22
CA LEU A 107 1.48 28.93 10.02
C LEU A 107 2.15 30.17 10.62
N ARG A 108 2.22 31.27 9.87
CA ARG A 108 2.74 32.55 10.40
C ARG A 108 1.92 33.11 11.57
N ARG A 109 0.64 32.74 11.70
CA ARG A 109 -0.28 33.26 12.72
C ARG A 109 -0.43 32.31 13.91
N TRP A 110 -0.58 31.02 13.62
CA TRP A 110 -0.98 30.02 14.61
C TRP A 110 -0.04 28.81 14.67
N GLY A 111 0.94 28.72 13.75
CA GLY A 111 1.84 27.58 13.62
C GLY A 111 2.88 27.54 14.74
N SER A 112 2.92 26.42 15.45
CA SER A 112 3.96 26.14 16.45
C SER A 112 4.35 24.66 16.40
N PRO A 113 5.65 24.30 16.35
CA PRO A 113 6.04 22.90 16.28
C PRO A 113 5.77 22.25 17.65
N LYS A 114 4.79 21.35 17.70
CA LYS A 114 4.32 20.68 18.92
C LYS A 114 4.19 19.19 18.66
N LEU A 115 4.38 18.39 19.71
CA LEU A 115 4.11 16.96 19.66
C LEU A 115 2.66 16.71 20.10
N GLY A 116 1.93 15.90 19.34
CA GLY A 116 0.58 15.46 19.70
C GLY A 116 0.57 14.05 20.31
N PHE A 117 -0.65 13.52 20.46
CA PHE A 117 -0.86 12.18 21.01
C PHE A 117 -0.47 11.09 20.02
N GLN A 118 0.35 10.13 20.44
CA GLN A 118 0.80 9.02 19.58
C GLN A 118 -0.35 8.15 19.06
N SER A 119 -1.47 8.08 19.80
CA SER A 119 -2.68 7.36 19.40
C SER A 119 -3.28 7.87 18.09
N ALA A 120 -3.07 9.15 17.75
CA ALA A 120 -3.51 9.73 16.48
C ALA A 120 -2.88 9.00 15.29
N ARG A 121 -1.63 8.55 15.41
CA ARG A 121 -0.95 7.80 14.35
C ARG A 121 -1.66 6.48 14.10
N ILE A 122 -1.92 5.71 15.17
CA ILE A 122 -2.54 4.38 15.07
C ILE A 122 -3.96 4.50 14.53
N TRP A 123 -4.81 5.30 15.17
CA TRP A 123 -6.22 5.42 14.78
C TRP A 123 -6.39 6.04 13.40
N GLY A 124 -5.57 7.04 13.06
CA GLY A 124 -5.57 7.62 11.72
C GLY A 124 -5.17 6.60 10.66
N THR A 125 -4.09 5.85 10.87
CA THR A 125 -3.67 4.80 9.93
C THR A 125 -4.73 3.73 9.77
N LEU A 126 -5.38 3.28 10.85
CA LEU A 126 -6.45 2.29 10.77
C LEU A 126 -7.66 2.83 10.01
N PHE A 127 -8.07 4.07 10.28
CA PHE A 127 -9.19 4.72 9.61
C PHE A 127 -8.95 4.85 8.09
N TRP A 128 -7.82 5.44 7.71
CA TRP A 128 -7.48 5.61 6.30
C TRP A 128 -7.15 4.29 5.59
N GLY A 129 -6.57 3.33 6.31
CA GLY A 129 -6.39 1.97 5.82
C GLY A 129 -7.73 1.30 5.52
N ALA A 130 -8.71 1.40 6.42
CA ALA A 130 -10.05 0.87 6.20
C ALA A 130 -10.75 1.54 5.00
N LEU A 131 -10.61 2.86 4.84
CA LEU A 131 -11.13 3.58 3.66
C LEU A 131 -10.44 3.15 2.37
N SER A 132 -9.15 2.82 2.40
CA SER A 132 -8.46 2.25 1.24
C SER A 132 -9.03 0.89 0.84
N PHE A 133 -9.34 0.01 1.80
CA PHE A 133 -9.98 -1.27 1.52
C PHE A 133 -11.40 -1.09 1.01
N LEU A 134 -12.16 -0.15 1.58
CA LEU A 134 -13.48 0.22 1.07
C LEU A 134 -13.38 0.71 -0.38
N GLY A 135 -12.42 1.58 -0.68
CA GLY A 135 -12.12 2.06 -2.02
C GLY A 135 -11.84 0.92 -3.00
N ALA A 136 -10.98 -0.01 -2.61
CA ALA A 136 -10.67 -1.20 -3.42
C ALA A 136 -11.92 -2.06 -3.67
N GLY A 137 -12.80 -2.22 -2.68
CA GLY A 137 -14.08 -2.92 -2.85
C GLY A 137 -15.03 -2.21 -3.81
N LEU A 138 -15.11 -0.88 -3.77
CA LEU A 138 -15.97 -0.08 -4.65
C LEU A 138 -15.55 -0.17 -6.13
N LEU A 139 -14.27 -0.47 -6.43
CA LEU A 139 -13.78 -0.69 -7.80
C LEU A 139 -14.46 -1.88 -8.51
N PHE A 140 -15.07 -2.80 -7.76
CA PHE A 140 -15.81 -3.94 -8.32
C PHE A 140 -17.28 -3.60 -8.64
N THR A 141 -17.71 -2.36 -8.41
CA THR A 141 -19.08 -1.90 -8.70
C THR A 141 -19.04 -0.78 -9.72
N GLU A 142 -19.97 -0.77 -10.69
CA GLU A 142 -20.01 0.30 -11.69
C GLU A 142 -20.27 1.66 -11.03
N ALA A 143 -21.32 1.79 -10.22
CA ALA A 143 -21.69 3.06 -9.58
C ALA A 143 -20.67 3.56 -8.53
N GLY A 144 -19.93 2.66 -7.88
CA GLY A 144 -18.91 3.02 -6.89
C GLY A 144 -17.54 3.28 -7.52
N TYR A 145 -17.38 3.09 -8.82
CA TYR A 145 -16.06 3.04 -9.45
C TYR A 145 -15.26 4.35 -9.27
N TYR A 146 -15.91 5.50 -9.43
CA TYR A 146 -15.22 6.79 -9.27
C TYR A 146 -14.78 7.03 -7.81
N MET A 147 -15.68 6.82 -6.84
CA MET A 147 -15.34 6.89 -5.41
C MET A 147 -14.23 5.87 -5.05
N GLY A 148 -14.32 4.67 -5.60
CA GLY A 148 -13.33 3.60 -5.43
C GLY A 148 -11.95 4.04 -5.90
N LEU A 149 -11.86 4.68 -7.07
CA LEU A 149 -10.62 5.21 -7.60
C LEU A 149 -10.03 6.31 -6.73
N ILE A 150 -10.84 7.21 -6.17
CA ILE A 150 -10.36 8.27 -5.25
C ILE A 150 -9.78 7.64 -3.98
N LEU A 151 -10.53 6.74 -3.33
CA LEU A 151 -10.17 6.16 -2.05
C LEU A 151 -9.00 5.17 -2.18
N ALA A 152 -9.00 4.30 -3.18
CA ALA A 152 -7.94 3.31 -3.40
C ALA A 152 -6.60 3.97 -3.81
N TRP A 153 -6.65 5.12 -4.47
CA TRP A 153 -5.48 5.91 -4.84
C TRP A 153 -4.90 6.66 -3.65
N ALA A 154 -5.71 7.51 -3.00
CA ALA A 154 -5.19 8.46 -2.02
C ALA A 154 -5.11 7.92 -0.58
N CYS A 155 -6.08 7.11 -0.14
CA CYS A 155 -6.14 6.68 1.26
C CYS A 155 -4.93 5.84 1.72
N PRO A 156 -4.27 4.99 0.89
CA PRO A 156 -3.00 4.36 1.28
C PRO A 156 -1.91 5.38 1.64
N VAL A 157 -1.77 6.43 0.83
CA VAL A 157 -0.77 7.49 1.04
C VAL A 157 -1.10 8.28 2.30
N ILE A 158 -2.38 8.60 2.50
CA ILE A 158 -2.84 9.29 3.71
C ILE A 158 -2.62 8.40 4.95
N ALA A 159 -2.93 7.10 4.87
CA ALA A 159 -2.67 6.16 5.96
C ALA A 159 -1.20 6.12 6.36
N PHE A 160 -0.28 6.17 5.38
CA PHE A 160 1.16 6.29 5.60
C PHE A 160 1.54 7.63 6.24
N GLN A 161 1.03 8.75 5.75
CA GLN A 161 1.27 10.08 6.32
C GLN A 161 0.80 10.15 7.79
N TRP A 162 -0.33 9.53 8.11
CA TRP A 162 -0.81 9.40 9.49
C TRP A 162 0.04 8.43 10.33
N ALA A 163 0.50 7.32 9.78
CA ALA A 163 1.40 6.39 10.48
C ALA A 163 2.72 7.08 10.86
N PHE A 164 3.20 7.91 9.94
CA PHE A 164 4.45 8.65 10.07
C PHE A 164 4.34 9.82 11.06
N GLY A 165 3.26 10.61 10.99
CA GLY A 165 3.15 11.85 11.75
C GLY A 165 1.75 12.37 12.01
N GLY A 166 0.73 11.51 12.15
CA GLY A 166 -0.63 11.93 12.54
C GLY A 166 -0.68 12.70 13.87
N ASP A 167 0.23 12.38 14.79
CA ASP A 167 0.45 13.13 16.03
C ASP A 167 0.98 14.56 15.79
N LEU A 168 1.79 14.75 14.74
CA LEU A 168 2.35 16.06 14.36
C LEU A 168 1.33 16.89 13.58
N ILE A 169 0.49 16.26 12.74
CA ILE A 169 -0.59 16.93 12.02
C ILE A 169 -1.61 17.51 13.03
N LEU A 170 -2.08 16.66 13.95
CA LEU A 170 -3.06 17.06 14.96
C LEU A 170 -2.48 17.91 16.09
N SER A 171 -1.17 18.13 16.16
CA SER A 171 -0.62 19.09 17.13
C SER A 171 -0.96 20.54 16.77
N ASN A 172 -1.27 20.80 15.49
CA ASN A 172 -1.69 22.10 14.97
C ASN A 172 -3.11 22.03 14.37
N ARG A 173 -4.07 21.47 15.12
CA ARG A 173 -5.47 21.22 14.67
C ARG A 173 -6.11 22.41 13.96
N LYS A 174 -5.91 23.63 14.47
CA LYS A 174 -6.48 24.83 13.89
C LYS A 174 -5.93 25.13 12.50
N VAL A 175 -4.61 25.06 12.34
CA VAL A 175 -3.95 25.22 11.02
C VAL A 175 -4.37 24.09 10.08
N PHE A 176 -4.44 22.86 10.58
CA PHE A 176 -4.86 21.70 9.79
C PHE A 176 -6.29 21.85 9.26
N TRP A 177 -7.30 22.04 10.13
CA TRP A 177 -8.70 22.09 9.69
C TRP A 177 -9.02 23.34 8.87
N VAL A 178 -8.50 24.51 9.23
CA VAL A 178 -8.72 25.74 8.44
C VAL A 178 -7.91 25.69 7.13
N GLY A 179 -6.72 25.11 7.16
CA GLY A 179 -5.87 24.89 6.00
C GLY A 179 -6.52 23.94 4.99
N LEU A 180 -7.25 22.93 5.47
CA LEU A 180 -7.97 21.96 4.66
C LEU A 180 -9.31 22.49 4.16
N MET A 181 -10.19 22.92 5.06
CA MET A 181 -11.59 23.16 4.71
C MET A 181 -11.79 24.40 3.85
N VAL A 182 -10.99 25.45 4.03
CA VAL A 182 -11.14 26.69 3.24
C VAL A 182 -10.86 26.48 1.75
N PRO A 183 -9.70 25.94 1.32
CA PRO A 183 -9.48 25.65 -0.10
C PRO A 183 -10.42 24.57 -0.63
N THR A 184 -10.82 23.58 0.18
CA THR A 184 -11.78 22.55 -0.24
C THR A 184 -13.16 23.15 -0.55
N VAL A 185 -13.73 23.94 0.36
CA VAL A 185 -15.03 24.59 0.14
C VAL A 185 -14.96 25.58 -1.03
N TYR A 186 -13.85 26.30 -1.17
CA TYR A 186 -13.64 27.17 -2.33
C TYR A 186 -13.72 26.39 -3.65
N LEU A 187 -13.00 25.27 -3.75
CA LEU A 187 -13.00 24.43 -4.95
C LEU A 187 -14.35 23.75 -5.18
N TRP A 188 -15.07 23.34 -4.13
CA TRP A 188 -16.44 22.82 -4.26
C TRP A 188 -17.38 23.84 -4.90
N ILE A 189 -17.28 25.11 -4.49
CA ILE A 189 -18.14 26.17 -5.05
C ILE A 189 -17.79 26.40 -6.52
N THR A 190 -16.50 26.52 -6.86
CA THR A 190 -16.09 26.83 -8.24
C THR A 190 -16.33 25.64 -9.17
N ASP A 191 -16.13 24.42 -8.70
CA ASP A 191 -16.41 23.19 -9.45
C ASP A 191 -17.91 23.00 -9.69
N ALA A 192 -18.75 23.23 -8.68
CA ALA A 192 -20.20 23.20 -8.86
C ALA A 192 -20.69 24.20 -9.92
N LEU A 193 -20.06 25.38 -10.01
CA LEU A 193 -20.34 26.35 -11.08
C LEU A 193 -19.84 25.85 -12.45
N ALA A 194 -18.63 25.29 -12.50
CA ALA A 194 -18.03 24.76 -13.72
C ALA A 194 -18.88 23.65 -14.36
N ILE A 195 -19.39 22.72 -13.54
CA ILE A 195 -20.27 21.63 -13.97
C ILE A 195 -21.66 22.15 -14.32
N ASN A 196 -22.35 22.78 -13.36
CA ASN A 196 -23.79 23.03 -13.50
C ASN A 196 -24.14 24.25 -14.35
N THR A 197 -23.28 25.29 -14.35
CA THR A 197 -23.57 26.56 -15.01
C THR A 197 -22.85 26.68 -16.35
N PHE A 198 -21.59 26.25 -16.39
CA PHE A 198 -20.72 26.51 -17.54
C PHE A 198 -20.49 25.29 -18.44
N GLY A 199 -20.74 24.08 -17.94
CA GLY A 199 -20.54 22.82 -18.66
C GLY A 199 -19.10 22.68 -19.17
N ILE A 200 -18.12 22.93 -18.29
CA ILE A 200 -16.69 22.83 -18.66
C ILE A 200 -16.24 21.36 -18.65
N TRP A 201 -16.78 20.57 -17.73
CA TRP A 201 -16.66 19.11 -17.65
C TRP A 201 -17.96 18.50 -17.14
N ASP A 202 -18.13 17.21 -17.38
CA ASP A 202 -19.25 16.42 -16.87
C ASP A 202 -18.78 15.09 -16.26
N ILE A 203 -19.55 14.62 -15.28
CA ILE A 203 -19.26 13.42 -14.49
C ILE A 203 -20.27 12.35 -14.83
N SER A 204 -19.76 11.19 -15.26
CA SER A 204 -20.59 10.06 -15.66
C SER A 204 -21.48 9.58 -14.52
N THR A 205 -22.79 9.56 -14.75
CA THR A 205 -23.77 8.97 -13.82
C THR A 205 -23.70 7.45 -13.79
N LYS A 206 -23.02 6.82 -14.75
CA LYS A 206 -22.77 5.37 -14.76
C LYS A 206 -21.74 4.96 -13.72
N TYR A 207 -20.69 5.76 -13.57
CA TYR A 207 -19.53 5.46 -12.73
C TYR A 207 -19.52 6.19 -11.37
N SER A 208 -20.61 6.88 -11.06
CA SER A 208 -20.81 7.63 -9.81
C SER A 208 -22.13 7.24 -9.14
N PHE A 209 -22.28 7.58 -7.87
CA PHE A 209 -23.49 7.35 -7.08
C PHE A 209 -24.66 8.24 -7.51
N ALA A 210 -24.46 9.17 -8.44
CA ALA A 210 -25.44 10.18 -8.86
C ALA A 210 -26.00 11.06 -7.70
N PHE A 211 -25.35 11.04 -6.54
CA PHE A 211 -25.72 11.84 -5.38
C PHE A 211 -25.00 13.19 -5.45
N LYS A 212 -25.77 14.28 -5.65
CA LYS A 212 -25.23 15.63 -5.89
C LYS A 212 -25.65 16.67 -4.83
N PRO A 213 -25.13 16.62 -3.59
CA PRO A 213 -25.43 17.64 -2.58
C PRO A 213 -25.05 19.04 -3.09
N PHE A 214 -26.00 19.98 -3.05
CA PHE A 214 -25.83 21.35 -3.56
C PHE A 214 -25.39 21.42 -5.04
N GLY A 215 -25.71 20.40 -5.83
CA GLY A 215 -25.36 20.34 -7.26
C GLY A 215 -23.97 19.78 -7.57
N LEU A 216 -23.16 19.45 -6.56
CA LEU A 216 -21.82 18.86 -6.75
C LEU A 216 -21.88 17.34 -6.52
N PRO A 217 -21.42 16.49 -7.45
CA PRO A 217 -21.27 15.06 -7.19
C PRO A 217 -20.46 14.81 -5.91
N ILE A 218 -20.91 13.87 -5.08
CA ILE A 218 -20.23 13.56 -3.81
C ILE A 218 -18.79 13.09 -4.01
N GLU A 219 -18.52 12.44 -5.14
CA GLU A 219 -17.19 12.02 -5.56
C GLU A 219 -16.29 13.23 -5.86
N GLU A 220 -16.77 14.23 -6.60
CA GLU A 220 -16.03 15.49 -6.82
C GLU A 220 -15.75 16.21 -5.51
N ALA A 221 -16.75 16.29 -4.63
CA ALA A 221 -16.57 16.86 -3.31
C ALA A 221 -15.48 16.11 -2.52
N THR A 222 -15.47 14.78 -2.61
CA THR A 222 -14.47 13.93 -1.96
C THR A 222 -13.10 14.09 -2.63
N PHE A 223 -13.03 14.21 -3.94
CA PHE A 223 -11.80 14.41 -4.71
C PHE A 223 -11.07 15.68 -4.25
N PHE A 224 -11.75 16.84 -4.23
CA PHE A 224 -11.13 18.08 -3.75
C PHE A 224 -10.76 18.05 -2.27
N LEU A 225 -11.55 17.37 -1.43
CA LEU A 225 -11.22 17.19 -0.02
C LEU A 225 -9.92 16.37 0.12
N ILE A 226 -9.81 15.26 -0.59
CA ILE A 226 -8.69 14.32 -0.53
C ILE A 226 -7.41 14.92 -1.12
N THR A 227 -7.50 15.62 -2.26
CA THR A 227 -6.33 16.27 -2.87
C THR A 227 -5.81 17.42 -2.00
N ASN A 228 -6.69 18.26 -1.43
CA ASN A 228 -6.27 19.26 -0.44
C ASN A 228 -5.70 18.62 0.83
N LEU A 229 -6.28 17.50 1.29
CA LEU A 229 -5.77 16.78 2.45
C LEU A 229 -4.34 16.29 2.24
N LEU A 230 -4.05 15.65 1.09
CA LEU A 230 -2.71 15.22 0.70
C LEU A 230 -1.69 16.37 0.72
N VAL A 231 -2.06 17.52 0.13
CA VAL A 231 -1.20 18.72 0.06
C VAL A 231 -0.97 19.32 1.45
N VAL A 232 -2.05 19.61 2.19
CA VAL A 232 -1.98 20.28 3.50
C VAL A 232 -1.19 19.43 4.49
N GLN A 233 -1.50 18.15 4.59
CA GLN A 233 -0.83 17.27 5.54
C GLN A 233 0.61 16.97 5.11
N GLY A 234 0.87 16.82 3.81
CA GLY A 234 2.21 16.69 3.26
C GLY A 234 3.08 17.89 3.65
N LEU A 235 2.59 19.11 3.42
CA LEU A 235 3.31 20.33 3.76
C LEU A 235 3.54 20.46 5.27
N LEU A 236 2.52 20.20 6.11
CA LEU A 236 2.67 20.24 7.57
C LEU A 236 3.72 19.25 8.08
N LEU A 237 3.77 18.04 7.52
CA LEU A 237 4.76 17.02 7.87
C LEU A 237 6.16 17.42 7.41
N PHE A 238 6.35 17.84 6.15
CA PHE A 238 7.67 18.19 5.62
C PHE A 238 8.31 19.40 6.32
N LEU A 239 7.49 20.31 6.82
CA LEU A 239 7.95 21.48 7.57
C LEU A 239 8.19 21.17 9.05
N HIS A 240 7.62 20.08 9.61
CA HIS A 240 7.75 19.80 11.04
C HIS A 240 9.16 19.30 11.40
N PRO A 241 9.88 19.92 12.36
CA PRO A 241 11.24 19.52 12.72
C PRO A 241 11.36 18.05 13.16
N GLU A 242 10.41 17.56 13.98
CA GLU A 242 10.40 16.16 14.41
C GLU A 242 10.15 15.16 13.26
N ALA A 243 9.35 15.54 12.26
CA ALA A 243 9.12 14.68 11.10
C ALA A 243 10.42 14.46 10.32
N LEU A 244 11.26 15.49 10.17
CA LEU A 244 12.58 15.35 9.56
C LEU A 244 13.50 14.44 10.36
N LYS A 245 13.50 14.55 11.69
CA LYS A 245 14.26 13.62 12.55
C LYS A 245 13.77 12.17 12.40
N ARG A 246 12.45 11.95 12.29
CA ARG A 246 11.87 10.63 12.01
C ARG A 246 12.29 10.12 10.64
N TRP A 247 12.25 10.97 9.60
CA TRP A 247 12.69 10.61 8.26
C TRP A 247 14.13 10.14 8.23
N PHE A 248 15.07 10.88 8.82
CA PHE A 248 16.47 10.48 8.85
C PHE A 248 16.73 9.21 9.66
N ARG A 249 15.98 9.00 10.76
CA ARG A 249 16.02 7.72 11.49
C ARG A 249 15.51 6.56 10.63
N LEU A 250 14.38 6.76 9.95
CA LEU A 250 13.79 5.76 9.07
C LEU A 250 14.75 5.42 7.92
N ALA A 251 15.25 6.43 7.21
CA ALA A 251 16.17 6.27 6.09
C ALA A 251 17.44 5.49 6.48
N ARG A 252 17.98 5.70 7.69
CA ARG A 252 19.12 4.94 8.22
C ARG A 252 18.76 3.50 8.63
N SER A 253 17.48 3.22 8.89
CA SER A 253 16.98 1.89 9.25
C SER A 253 16.57 1.04 8.05
N VAL A 254 16.40 1.66 6.86
CA VAL A 254 16.08 0.94 5.62
C VAL A 254 17.25 0.04 5.26
N ARG A 255 16.99 -1.28 5.23
CA ARG A 255 17.95 -2.30 4.77
C ARG A 255 17.58 -2.75 3.35
N PRO A 256 18.54 -3.21 2.52
CA PRO A 256 18.25 -3.67 1.17
C PRO A 256 17.09 -4.68 1.08
N TRP A 257 17.03 -5.66 1.99
CA TRP A 257 15.95 -6.65 2.01
C TRP A 257 14.57 -6.04 2.28
N THR A 258 14.47 -4.94 3.05
CA THR A 258 13.19 -4.28 3.32
C THR A 258 12.56 -3.68 2.07
N LEU A 259 13.39 -3.24 1.11
CA LEU A 259 12.92 -2.74 -0.19
C LEU A 259 12.30 -3.86 -1.01
N PHE A 260 12.86 -5.07 -0.97
CA PHE A 260 12.32 -6.24 -1.65
C PHE A 260 11.06 -6.79 -0.97
N VAL A 261 10.95 -6.70 0.36
CA VAL A 261 9.69 -6.99 1.07
C VAL A 261 8.59 -5.99 0.66
N ALA A 262 8.94 -4.70 0.54
CA ALA A 262 8.00 -3.69 0.05
C ALA A 262 7.57 -3.98 -1.40
N LEU A 263 8.52 -4.31 -2.28
CA LEU A 263 8.23 -4.71 -3.66
C LEU A 263 7.32 -5.94 -3.73
N TYR A 264 7.58 -6.96 -2.92
CA TYR A 264 6.73 -8.15 -2.78
C TYR A 264 5.29 -7.80 -2.38
N ALA A 265 5.09 -6.83 -1.49
CA ALA A 265 3.74 -6.37 -1.13
C ALA A 265 3.09 -5.57 -2.27
N LEU A 266 3.85 -4.65 -2.89
CA LEU A 266 3.37 -3.76 -3.95
C LEU A 266 2.94 -4.54 -5.21
N LEU A 267 3.67 -5.59 -5.58
CA LEU A 267 3.36 -6.41 -6.76
C LEU A 267 2.05 -7.19 -6.66
N LYS A 268 1.47 -7.32 -5.46
CA LYS A 268 0.16 -7.95 -5.28
C LYS A 268 -1.02 -7.00 -5.46
N ILE A 269 -0.80 -5.70 -5.33
CA ILE A 269 -1.87 -4.69 -5.41
C ILE A 269 -2.58 -4.72 -6.78
N PRO A 270 -1.88 -4.83 -7.93
CA PRO A 270 -2.54 -4.84 -9.23
C PRO A 270 -3.29 -6.13 -9.56
N VAL A 271 -3.05 -7.24 -8.84
CA VAL A 271 -3.54 -8.59 -9.21
C VAL A 271 -5.06 -8.63 -9.41
N PRO A 272 -5.90 -8.11 -8.49
CA PRO A 272 -7.36 -8.16 -8.67
C PRO A 272 -7.86 -7.31 -9.85
N LEU A 273 -7.07 -6.33 -10.30
CA LEU A 273 -7.40 -5.39 -11.37
C LEU A 273 -6.81 -5.80 -12.72
N TRP A 274 -5.83 -6.71 -12.73
CA TRP A 274 -5.19 -7.24 -13.94
C TRP A 274 -5.00 -8.76 -13.84
N PRO A 275 -6.09 -9.55 -13.98
CA PRO A 275 -6.04 -11.00 -13.88
C PRO A 275 -5.05 -11.65 -14.86
N ASP A 276 -5.01 -11.17 -16.12
CA ASP A 276 -4.08 -11.68 -17.14
C ASP A 276 -2.59 -11.48 -16.76
N GLY A 277 -2.31 -10.47 -15.93
CA GLY A 277 -0.97 -10.19 -15.42
C GLY A 277 -0.58 -11.05 -14.21
N PHE A 278 -1.49 -11.86 -13.66
CA PHE A 278 -1.26 -12.63 -12.44
C PHE A 278 -0.02 -13.52 -12.49
N PRO A 279 0.27 -14.31 -13.55
CA PRO A 279 1.49 -15.14 -13.61
C PRO A 279 2.77 -14.35 -13.43
N LEU A 280 2.87 -13.21 -14.12
CA LEU A 280 4.03 -12.33 -14.09
C LEU A 280 4.17 -11.68 -12.71
N LEU A 281 3.09 -11.11 -12.19
CA LEU A 281 3.07 -10.43 -10.89
C LEU A 281 3.37 -11.41 -9.75
N ALA A 282 2.80 -12.62 -9.78
CA ALA A 282 3.08 -13.67 -8.80
C ALA A 282 4.54 -14.11 -8.85
N THR A 283 5.11 -14.31 -10.04
CA THR A 283 6.51 -14.69 -10.22
C THR A 283 7.46 -13.60 -9.71
N LEU A 284 7.22 -12.34 -10.09
CA LEU A 284 8.03 -11.20 -9.63
C LEU A 284 7.89 -10.98 -8.12
N SER A 285 6.68 -11.14 -7.57
CA SER A 285 6.39 -11.01 -6.14
C SER A 285 7.17 -12.04 -5.34
N THR A 286 7.06 -13.32 -5.69
CA THR A 286 7.78 -14.40 -5.00
C THR A 286 9.29 -14.32 -5.22
N GLY A 287 9.74 -13.89 -6.41
CA GLY A 287 11.14 -13.60 -6.67
C GLY A 287 11.69 -12.50 -5.77
N ALA A 288 10.95 -11.39 -5.62
CA ALA A 288 11.30 -10.32 -4.69
C ALA A 288 11.35 -10.82 -3.24
N LEU A 289 10.39 -11.63 -2.82
CA LEU A 289 10.38 -12.24 -1.49
C LEU A 289 11.60 -13.16 -1.26
N ALA A 290 11.96 -13.98 -2.23
CA ALA A 290 13.12 -14.87 -2.15
C ALA A 290 14.44 -14.11 -2.08
N VAL A 291 14.59 -13.02 -2.85
CA VAL A 291 15.74 -12.12 -2.78
C VAL A 291 15.78 -11.42 -1.41
N ALA A 292 14.63 -10.96 -0.90
CA ALA A 292 14.55 -10.37 0.44
C ALA A 292 15.01 -11.36 1.52
N ALA A 293 14.53 -12.60 1.46
CA ALA A 293 14.94 -13.67 2.38
C ALA A 293 16.44 -13.95 2.30
N LEU A 294 17.02 -13.98 1.09
CA LEU A 294 18.45 -14.20 0.90
C LEU A 294 19.30 -13.05 1.45
N LEU A 295 18.93 -11.81 1.16
CA LEU A 295 19.62 -10.62 1.67
C LEU A 295 19.53 -10.53 3.19
N TRP A 296 18.35 -10.79 3.75
CA TRP A 296 18.17 -10.83 5.21
C TRP A 296 19.01 -11.94 5.84
N ALA A 297 19.01 -13.15 5.26
CA ALA A 297 19.82 -14.25 5.76
C ALA A 297 21.32 -13.91 5.67
N PHE A 298 21.76 -13.27 4.59
CA PHE A 298 23.15 -12.83 4.43
C PHE A 298 23.56 -11.81 5.50
N GLU A 299 22.69 -10.87 5.86
CA GLU A 299 22.94 -9.91 6.95
C GLU A 299 23.08 -10.60 8.33
N ASN A 300 22.39 -11.73 8.56
CA ASN A 300 22.37 -12.41 9.87
C ASN A 300 23.37 -13.57 10.00
N VAL A 301 23.69 -14.28 8.91
CA VAL A 301 24.56 -15.47 8.92
C VAL A 301 25.67 -15.45 7.85
N GLY A 302 25.85 -14.33 7.14
CA GLY A 302 26.89 -14.16 6.13
C GLY A 302 26.74 -15.13 4.95
N LYS A 303 27.86 -15.60 4.39
CA LYS A 303 27.91 -16.48 3.21
C LYS A 303 27.14 -17.81 3.38
N LYS A 304 26.89 -18.24 4.62
CA LYS A 304 26.09 -19.42 4.94
C LYS A 304 24.66 -19.30 4.41
N ALA A 305 24.16 -18.08 4.21
CA ALA A 305 22.87 -17.83 3.59
C ALA A 305 22.71 -18.52 2.23
N PHE A 306 23.76 -18.57 1.41
CA PHE A 306 23.74 -19.25 0.11
C PHE A 306 23.58 -20.76 0.25
N LEU A 307 24.19 -21.38 1.27
CA LEU A 307 24.00 -22.80 1.56
C LEU A 307 22.57 -23.08 2.04
N LEU A 308 22.04 -22.25 2.94
CA LEU A 308 20.65 -22.40 3.42
C LEU A 308 19.64 -22.25 2.27
N PHE A 309 19.85 -21.26 1.40
CA PHE A 309 19.07 -21.07 0.19
C PHE A 309 19.16 -22.30 -0.72
N ALA A 310 20.36 -22.76 -1.07
CA ALA A 310 20.54 -23.91 -1.95
C ALA A 310 19.89 -25.18 -1.38
N LEU A 311 19.99 -25.42 -0.07
CA LEU A 311 19.40 -26.59 0.57
C LEU A 311 17.87 -26.52 0.61
N THR A 312 17.30 -25.40 1.04
CA THR A 312 15.83 -25.25 1.13
C THR A 312 15.16 -25.21 -0.25
N PHE A 313 15.74 -24.46 -1.19
CA PHE A 313 15.31 -24.43 -2.59
C PHE A 313 15.45 -25.82 -3.23
N GLY A 314 16.59 -26.48 -3.04
CA GLY A 314 16.89 -27.78 -3.64
C GLY A 314 16.03 -28.91 -3.07
N ILE A 315 15.82 -28.95 -1.76
CA ILE A 315 14.92 -29.92 -1.12
C ILE A 315 13.48 -29.66 -1.56
N GLY A 316 13.02 -28.40 -1.56
CA GLY A 316 11.68 -28.04 -2.05
C GLY A 316 11.48 -28.50 -3.49
N LEU A 317 12.38 -28.11 -4.40
CA LEU A 317 12.34 -28.54 -5.80
C LEU A 317 12.38 -30.08 -5.94
N GLY A 318 13.24 -30.75 -5.18
CA GLY A 318 13.38 -32.21 -5.24
C GLY A 318 12.11 -32.95 -4.83
N VAL A 319 11.44 -32.49 -3.76
CA VAL A 319 10.19 -33.09 -3.28
C VAL A 319 9.04 -32.80 -4.27
N GLU A 320 8.99 -31.63 -4.89
CA GLU A 320 8.01 -31.29 -5.92
C GLU A 320 8.19 -32.10 -7.22
N VAL A 321 9.43 -32.29 -7.65
CA VAL A 321 9.75 -33.13 -8.82
C VAL A 321 9.39 -34.59 -8.54
N LEU A 322 9.63 -35.07 -7.31
CA LEU A 322 9.23 -36.41 -6.89
C LEU A 322 7.70 -36.55 -6.85
N GLY A 323 7.01 -35.57 -6.26
CA GLY A 323 5.56 -35.49 -6.13
C GLY A 323 4.84 -35.52 -7.47
N SER A 324 5.17 -34.57 -8.35
CA SER A 324 4.55 -34.44 -9.68
C SER A 324 4.77 -35.65 -10.58
N ARG A 325 5.83 -36.44 -10.36
CA ARG A 325 6.12 -37.65 -11.17
C ARG A 325 5.57 -38.94 -10.59
N THR A 326 5.52 -39.06 -9.26
CA THR A 326 5.22 -40.34 -8.59
C THR A 326 3.92 -40.34 -7.82
N GLY A 327 3.34 -39.17 -7.55
CA GLY A 327 2.21 -39.00 -6.64
C GLY A 327 2.62 -38.94 -5.16
N PHE A 328 3.88 -39.18 -4.80
CA PHE A 328 4.38 -39.09 -3.43
C PHE A 328 5.36 -37.92 -3.27
N PRO A 329 5.22 -37.05 -2.25
CA PRO A 329 4.37 -37.22 -1.07
C PRO A 329 2.99 -36.57 -1.14
N PHE A 330 2.66 -35.78 -2.16
CA PHE A 330 1.49 -34.88 -2.13
C PHE A 330 0.15 -35.49 -2.60
N GLY A 331 0.19 -36.60 -3.35
CA GLY A 331 -0.93 -37.09 -4.16
C GLY A 331 -0.61 -36.93 -5.66
N HIS A 332 -1.50 -37.40 -6.54
CA HIS A 332 -1.37 -37.27 -7.98
C HIS A 332 -1.94 -35.93 -8.47
N TYR A 333 -1.07 -35.12 -9.08
CA TYR A 333 -1.38 -33.80 -9.62
C TYR A 333 -0.51 -33.49 -10.83
N THR A 334 -0.97 -32.53 -11.64
CA THR A 334 -0.24 -32.03 -12.80
C THR A 334 -0.08 -30.52 -12.71
N TYR A 335 1.11 -30.05 -13.04
CA TYR A 335 1.42 -28.63 -13.23
C TYR A 335 1.15 -28.22 -14.68
N ASP A 336 0.31 -27.20 -14.88
CA ASP A 336 0.16 -26.47 -16.14
C ASP A 336 0.27 -24.93 -15.95
N PRO A 337 1.36 -24.43 -15.30
CA PRO A 337 1.49 -23.02 -14.98
C PRO A 337 2.01 -22.22 -16.18
N PRO A 338 1.51 -21.00 -16.41
CA PRO A 338 2.19 -20.03 -17.25
C PRO A 338 3.52 -19.60 -16.61
N GLY A 339 4.61 -19.59 -17.39
CA GLY A 339 5.89 -19.01 -16.98
C GLY A 339 7.05 -20.02 -16.86
N LEU A 340 8.05 -19.67 -16.04
CA LEU A 340 9.29 -20.43 -15.93
C LEU A 340 9.12 -21.67 -15.05
N THR A 341 9.50 -22.83 -15.60
CA THR A 341 9.54 -24.10 -14.88
C THR A 341 10.96 -24.63 -14.76
N LEU A 342 11.24 -25.39 -13.70
CA LEU A 342 12.46 -26.15 -13.49
C LEU A 342 12.08 -27.63 -13.32
N PHE A 343 12.53 -28.47 -14.24
CA PHE A 343 12.22 -29.91 -14.26
C PHE A 343 10.71 -30.25 -14.23
N GLY A 344 9.86 -29.34 -14.74
CA GLY A 344 8.39 -29.47 -14.74
C GLY A 344 7.70 -28.79 -13.55
N VAL A 345 8.45 -28.28 -12.57
CA VAL A 345 7.89 -27.57 -11.40
C VAL A 345 7.97 -26.06 -11.64
N PRO A 346 6.89 -25.28 -11.46
CA PRO A 346 6.95 -23.84 -11.59
C PRO A 346 7.94 -23.22 -10.60
N LEU A 347 8.79 -22.30 -11.09
CA LEU A 347 9.88 -21.69 -10.33
C LEU A 347 9.41 -20.99 -9.04
N ILE A 348 8.17 -20.52 -9.02
CA ILE A 348 7.55 -19.89 -7.85
C ILE A 348 7.52 -20.81 -6.63
N VAL A 349 7.37 -22.12 -6.82
CA VAL A 349 7.20 -23.11 -5.75
C VAL A 349 8.50 -23.28 -4.94
N PRO A 350 9.65 -23.63 -5.54
CA PRO A 350 10.90 -23.75 -4.77
C PRO A 350 11.39 -22.41 -4.20
N LEU A 351 11.08 -21.27 -4.84
CA LEU A 351 11.32 -19.95 -4.25
C LEU A 351 10.44 -19.70 -3.01
N GLY A 352 9.19 -20.13 -3.05
CA GLY A 352 8.26 -20.14 -1.92
C GLY A 352 8.76 -21.00 -0.77
N TRP A 353 9.20 -22.23 -1.06
CA TRP A 353 9.80 -23.14 -0.08
C TRP A 353 11.00 -22.52 0.66
N TRP A 354 11.82 -21.71 -0.01
CA TRP A 354 12.86 -20.94 0.67
C TRP A 354 12.27 -19.84 1.56
N ALA A 355 11.56 -18.90 0.94
CA ALA A 355 11.30 -17.61 1.57
C ALA A 355 10.19 -17.68 2.62
N MET A 356 9.13 -18.43 2.34
CA MET A 356 8.02 -18.62 3.29
C MET A 356 8.41 -19.51 4.45
N THR A 357 9.22 -20.55 4.23
CA THR A 357 9.75 -21.36 5.34
C THR A 357 10.61 -20.51 6.26
N LEU A 358 11.49 -19.66 5.73
CA LEU A 358 12.29 -18.76 6.55
C LEU A 358 11.40 -17.80 7.35
N SER A 359 10.44 -17.15 6.70
CA SER A 359 9.55 -16.20 7.40
C SER A 359 8.69 -16.89 8.47
N ALA A 360 8.13 -18.06 8.16
CA ALA A 360 7.35 -18.88 9.09
C ALA A 360 8.21 -19.38 10.26
N TYR A 361 9.45 -19.79 10.02
CA TYR A 361 10.40 -20.23 11.04
C TYR A 361 10.70 -19.11 12.05
N LEU A 362 10.94 -17.89 11.56
CA LEU A 362 11.19 -16.72 12.40
C LEU A 362 9.93 -16.30 13.17
N LEU A 363 8.76 -16.37 12.53
CA LEU A 363 7.47 -16.12 13.19
C LEU A 363 7.21 -17.12 14.32
N ALA A 364 7.56 -18.39 14.09
CA ALA A 364 7.51 -19.49 15.06
C ALA A 364 8.63 -19.43 16.12
N LYS A 365 9.46 -18.38 16.13
CA LYS A 365 10.63 -18.23 17.03
C LYS A 365 11.54 -19.45 17.03
N GLY A 366 11.70 -20.06 15.86
CA GLY A 366 12.53 -21.24 15.63
C GLY A 366 11.92 -22.58 16.03
N ASN A 367 10.61 -22.66 16.27
CA ASN A 367 9.90 -23.91 16.53
C ASN A 367 9.54 -24.63 15.21
N PRO A 368 10.14 -25.80 14.90
CA PRO A 368 9.89 -26.49 13.62
C PRO A 368 8.45 -26.95 13.45
N TRP A 369 7.78 -27.38 14.52
CA TRP A 369 6.41 -27.90 14.48
C TRP A 369 5.40 -26.80 14.16
N ILE A 370 5.59 -25.61 14.75
CA ILE A 370 4.75 -24.45 14.45
C ILE A 370 5.06 -23.93 13.04
N THR A 371 6.30 -24.03 12.58
CA THR A 371 6.68 -23.68 11.20
C THR A 371 5.92 -24.53 10.20
N GLY A 372 5.83 -25.85 10.42
CA GLY A 372 5.03 -26.74 9.59
C GLY A 372 3.55 -26.33 9.55
N LEU A 373 2.95 -25.99 10.69
CA LEU A 373 1.55 -25.52 10.75
C LEU A 373 1.34 -24.20 9.98
N LEU A 374 2.30 -23.28 10.06
CA LEU A 374 2.26 -22.01 9.32
C LEU A 374 2.34 -22.24 7.80
N LEU A 375 3.12 -23.22 7.34
CA LEU A 375 3.18 -23.54 5.91
C LEU A 375 1.92 -24.24 5.42
N VAL A 376 1.32 -25.15 6.21
CA VAL A 376 0.00 -25.72 5.88
C VAL A 376 -1.08 -24.63 5.83
N ALA A 377 -1.07 -23.68 6.76
CA ALA A 377 -2.03 -22.58 6.75
C ALA A 377 -1.89 -21.69 5.50
N TRP A 378 -0.66 -21.53 4.99
CA TRP A 378 -0.41 -20.84 3.73
C TRP A 378 -0.90 -21.65 2.53
N ASP A 379 -0.59 -22.94 2.49
CA ASP A 379 -1.01 -23.86 1.43
C ASP A 379 -2.54 -23.98 1.31
N LEU A 380 -3.26 -24.02 2.42
CA LEU A 380 -4.73 -24.01 2.45
C LEU A 380 -5.37 -22.80 1.72
N GLY A 381 -4.66 -21.66 1.65
CA GLY A 381 -5.11 -20.51 0.86
C GLY A 381 -4.58 -20.50 -0.57
N LEU A 382 -3.39 -21.07 -0.79
CA LEU A 382 -2.73 -21.10 -2.09
C LEU A 382 -3.43 -22.07 -3.05
N GLU A 383 -3.78 -23.27 -2.55
CA GLU A 383 -4.39 -24.34 -3.36
C GLU A 383 -5.70 -23.91 -4.06
N PRO A 384 -6.71 -23.34 -3.38
CA PRO A 384 -7.95 -22.94 -4.04
C PRO A 384 -7.74 -21.89 -5.14
N LEU A 385 -6.74 -21.03 -4.97
CA LEU A 385 -6.39 -20.02 -5.97
C LEU A 385 -5.76 -20.69 -7.20
N MET A 386 -4.77 -21.56 -6.99
CA MET A 386 -4.02 -22.19 -8.09
C MET A 386 -4.87 -23.20 -8.88
N VAL A 387 -5.76 -23.93 -8.20
CA VAL A 387 -6.73 -24.82 -8.86
C VAL A 387 -7.75 -24.02 -9.67
N ARG A 388 -8.25 -22.89 -9.14
CA ARG A 388 -9.20 -22.03 -9.89
C ARG A 388 -8.58 -21.43 -11.14
N GLU A 389 -7.32 -21.02 -11.07
CA GLU A 389 -6.57 -20.51 -12.23
C GLU A 389 -6.11 -21.61 -13.20
N GLY A 390 -6.34 -22.89 -12.86
CA GLY A 390 -5.99 -24.04 -13.69
C GLY A 390 -4.49 -24.37 -13.70
N TYR A 391 -3.69 -23.74 -12.84
CA TYR A 391 -2.25 -23.96 -12.83
C TYR A 391 -1.89 -25.33 -12.26
N TRP A 392 -2.69 -25.82 -11.32
CA TRP A 392 -2.54 -27.14 -10.70
C TRP A 392 -3.85 -27.91 -10.90
N SER A 393 -3.75 -29.17 -11.32
CA SER A 393 -4.91 -30.05 -11.47
C SER A 393 -4.69 -31.33 -10.67
N TRP A 394 -5.61 -31.62 -9.76
CA TRP A 394 -5.59 -32.83 -8.93
C TRP A 394 -6.37 -33.96 -9.61
N GLN A 395 -5.83 -35.18 -9.56
CA GLN A 395 -6.55 -36.35 -10.07
C GLN A 395 -7.80 -36.64 -9.23
N GLU A 396 -8.92 -36.97 -9.88
CA GLU A 396 -10.16 -37.34 -9.20
C GLU A 396 -10.05 -38.66 -8.42
N GLY A 397 -10.90 -38.83 -7.39
CA GLY A 397 -11.01 -40.09 -6.64
C GLY A 397 -9.94 -40.29 -5.56
N GLN A 398 -9.08 -39.31 -5.31
CA GLN A 398 -8.09 -39.37 -4.24
C GLN A 398 -8.73 -39.26 -2.85
N LEU A 399 -8.11 -39.92 -1.87
CA LEU A 399 -8.57 -39.97 -0.48
C LEU A 399 -8.71 -38.56 0.11
N TRP A 400 -9.91 -38.27 0.62
CA TRP A 400 -10.24 -37.04 1.35
C TRP A 400 -9.94 -35.76 0.56
N SER A 401 -10.26 -35.75 -0.73
CA SER A 401 -10.10 -34.61 -1.66
C SER A 401 -11.23 -33.55 -1.58
N GLY A 402 -11.93 -33.47 -0.45
CA GLY A 402 -13.12 -32.62 -0.29
C GLY A 402 -12.86 -31.11 -0.26
N TYR A 403 -11.59 -30.68 -0.13
CA TYR A 403 -11.20 -29.26 -0.11
C TYR A 403 -10.64 -28.86 -1.47
N TYR A 404 -11.48 -28.30 -2.35
CA TYR A 404 -11.11 -27.86 -3.70
C TYR A 404 -10.42 -28.95 -4.57
N GLY A 405 -10.72 -30.22 -4.34
CA GLY A 405 -10.11 -31.35 -5.04
C GLY A 405 -8.73 -31.77 -4.50
N VAL A 406 -8.20 -31.06 -3.49
CA VAL A 406 -6.88 -31.29 -2.93
C VAL A 406 -6.93 -32.44 -1.91
N PRO A 407 -6.13 -33.51 -2.05
CA PRO A 407 -6.09 -34.60 -1.09
C PRO A 407 -5.47 -34.15 0.24
N VAL A 408 -5.95 -34.69 1.35
CA VAL A 408 -5.37 -34.43 2.70
C VAL A 408 -3.88 -34.79 2.77
N GLN A 409 -3.45 -35.74 1.93
CA GLN A 409 -2.06 -36.11 1.75
C GLN A 409 -1.16 -34.90 1.41
N ASN A 410 -1.63 -33.94 0.60
CA ASN A 410 -0.89 -32.72 0.27
C ASN A 410 -0.55 -31.93 1.55
N PHE A 411 -1.55 -31.64 2.37
CA PHE A 411 -1.37 -30.88 3.61
C PHE A 411 -0.46 -31.60 4.61
N MET A 412 -0.54 -32.93 4.69
CA MET A 412 0.37 -33.72 5.53
C MET A 412 1.82 -33.66 5.01
N ALA A 413 2.02 -33.69 3.69
CA ALA A 413 3.32 -33.55 3.08
C ALA A 413 3.89 -32.14 3.30
N TRP A 414 3.09 -31.09 3.12
CA TRP A 414 3.48 -29.70 3.42
C TRP A 414 3.93 -29.53 4.88
N TYR A 415 3.20 -30.15 5.81
CA TYR A 415 3.60 -30.19 7.22
C TYR A 415 4.96 -30.87 7.41
N GLY A 416 5.13 -32.09 6.89
CA GLY A 416 6.34 -32.88 7.06
C GLY A 416 7.59 -32.22 6.46
N VAL A 417 7.47 -31.74 5.21
CA VAL A 417 8.54 -31.02 4.50
C VAL A 417 8.87 -29.72 5.24
N GLY A 418 7.85 -28.95 5.65
CA GLY A 418 8.01 -27.73 6.42
C GLY A 418 8.77 -27.93 7.73
N VAL A 419 8.40 -28.96 8.50
CA VAL A 419 9.10 -29.35 9.72
C VAL A 419 10.55 -29.74 9.44
N ALA A 420 10.81 -30.53 8.39
CA ALA A 420 12.16 -30.96 8.02
C ALA A 420 13.06 -29.77 7.64
N LEU A 421 12.56 -28.85 6.80
CA LEU A 421 13.28 -27.64 6.44
C LEU A 421 13.52 -26.73 7.65
N ALA A 422 12.55 -26.61 8.55
CA ALA A 422 12.71 -25.84 9.78
C ALA A 422 13.75 -26.46 10.73
N PHE A 423 13.84 -27.79 10.83
CA PHE A 423 14.93 -28.47 11.56
C PHE A 423 16.29 -28.22 10.91
N LEU A 424 16.36 -28.20 9.57
CA LEU A 424 17.57 -27.85 8.83
C LEU A 424 18.02 -26.43 9.15
N LEU A 425 17.11 -25.45 9.09
CA LEU A 425 17.41 -24.06 9.46
C LEU A 425 17.87 -23.96 10.94
N LYS A 426 17.19 -24.65 11.86
CA LYS A 426 17.54 -24.67 13.28
C LYS A 426 18.92 -25.26 13.56
N ARG A 427 19.25 -26.36 12.88
CA ARG A 427 20.53 -27.07 13.07
C ARG A 427 21.68 -26.30 12.45
N LEU A 428 21.47 -25.80 11.24
CA LEU A 428 22.53 -25.11 10.52
C LEU A 428 22.70 -23.70 11.05
N ALA A 429 21.65 -22.94 11.33
CA ALA A 429 21.74 -21.53 11.72
C ALA A 429 20.95 -21.22 13.00
N PRO A 430 21.36 -21.75 14.17
CA PRO A 430 20.70 -21.51 15.45
C PRO A 430 20.71 -20.03 15.89
N GLU A 431 21.60 -19.22 15.33
CA GLU A 431 21.72 -17.77 15.54
C GLU A 431 20.53 -16.95 14.98
N MET A 432 19.75 -17.48 14.02
CA MET A 432 18.62 -16.76 13.42
C MET A 432 17.38 -16.75 14.34
N LYS A 433 17.33 -15.78 15.24
CA LYS A 433 16.25 -15.64 16.24
C LYS A 433 15.44 -14.35 16.14
N THR A 434 15.87 -13.39 15.32
CA THR A 434 15.22 -12.09 15.16
C THR A 434 13.96 -12.24 14.30
N SER A 435 12.84 -11.66 14.75
CA SER A 435 11.55 -11.77 14.07
C SER A 435 11.34 -10.72 12.97
N ASP A 436 12.37 -10.00 12.55
CA ASP A 436 12.22 -8.85 11.64
C ASP A 436 11.66 -9.27 10.28
N PHE A 437 12.14 -10.39 9.74
CA PHE A 437 11.65 -10.96 8.48
C PHE A 437 10.36 -11.79 8.63
N ALA A 438 9.88 -12.03 9.86
CA ALA A 438 8.58 -12.66 10.10
C ALA A 438 7.41 -11.80 9.60
N TRP A 439 7.65 -10.51 9.37
CA TRP A 439 6.67 -9.61 8.75
C TRP A 439 6.27 -10.01 7.33
N ALA A 440 7.14 -10.71 6.57
CA ALA A 440 6.77 -11.18 5.24
C ALA A 440 5.59 -12.16 5.29
N TYR A 441 5.57 -13.09 6.26
CA TYR A 441 4.42 -13.97 6.49
C TYR A 441 3.17 -13.18 6.88
N ARG A 442 3.29 -12.14 7.72
CA ARG A 442 2.14 -11.29 8.11
C ARG A 442 1.57 -10.51 6.93
N ILE A 443 2.43 -10.07 6.01
CA ILE A 443 2.01 -9.45 4.75
C ILE A 443 1.22 -10.48 3.93
N GLU A 444 1.72 -11.72 3.78
CA GLU A 444 0.98 -12.77 3.08
C GLU A 444 -0.36 -13.09 3.74
N ALA A 445 -0.39 -13.20 5.07
CA ALA A 445 -1.59 -13.44 5.85
C ALA A 445 -2.63 -12.32 5.76
N LEU A 446 -2.26 -11.14 5.25
CA LEU A 446 -3.19 -10.07 4.89
C LEU A 446 -3.63 -10.19 3.43
N PHE A 447 -2.68 -10.30 2.50
CA PHE A 447 -2.95 -10.24 1.06
C PHE A 447 -3.64 -11.49 0.51
N LEU A 448 -3.22 -12.69 0.89
CA LEU A 448 -3.78 -13.93 0.36
C LEU A 448 -5.26 -14.09 0.69
N PRO A 449 -5.72 -14.04 1.97
CA PRO A 449 -7.15 -14.16 2.26
C PRO A 449 -7.95 -13.00 1.68
N THR A 450 -7.42 -11.77 1.69
CA THR A 450 -8.11 -10.62 1.08
C THR A 450 -8.29 -10.85 -0.42
N GLY A 451 -7.26 -11.31 -1.12
CA GLY A 451 -7.32 -11.66 -2.54
C GLY A 451 -8.36 -12.74 -2.82
N LEU A 452 -8.38 -13.82 -2.04
CA LEU A 452 -9.38 -14.89 -2.16
C LEU A 452 -10.81 -14.36 -2.01
N LEU A 453 -11.06 -13.47 -1.03
CA LEU A 453 -12.36 -12.85 -0.81
C LEU A 453 -12.76 -11.93 -1.98
N LEU A 454 -11.83 -11.12 -2.49
CA LEU A 454 -12.07 -10.26 -3.65
C LEU A 454 -12.36 -11.05 -4.93
N LEU A 455 -11.74 -12.22 -5.08
CA LEU A 455 -11.94 -13.14 -6.21
C LEU A 455 -13.18 -14.04 -6.04
N GLY A 456 -13.98 -13.84 -4.98
CA GLY A 456 -15.21 -14.59 -4.72
C GLY A 456 -15.00 -16.00 -4.17
N ILE A 457 -13.78 -16.38 -3.78
CA ILE A 457 -13.46 -17.68 -3.17
C ILE A 457 -13.69 -17.61 -1.65
N TYR A 458 -14.92 -17.29 -1.24
CA TYR A 458 -15.23 -16.92 0.14
C TYR A 458 -14.86 -17.98 1.20
N PRO A 459 -15.17 -19.29 1.02
CA PRO A 459 -14.85 -20.29 2.03
C PRO A 459 -13.34 -20.39 2.29
N ALA A 460 -12.54 -20.46 1.23
CA ALA A 460 -11.08 -20.44 1.34
C ALA A 460 -10.59 -19.13 1.97
N GLY A 461 -11.09 -17.98 1.52
CA GLY A 461 -10.72 -16.67 2.07
C GLY A 461 -10.92 -16.57 3.58
N PHE A 462 -12.07 -17.03 4.10
CA PHE A 462 -12.34 -17.03 5.54
C PHE A 462 -11.50 -18.05 6.31
N VAL A 463 -11.30 -19.27 5.78
CA VAL A 463 -10.45 -20.30 6.40
C VAL A 463 -9.00 -19.81 6.48
N THR A 464 -8.45 -19.30 5.38
CA THR A 464 -7.10 -18.75 5.32
C THR A 464 -6.95 -17.55 6.26
N LEU A 465 -7.93 -16.65 6.33
CA LEU A 465 -7.90 -15.51 7.25
C LEU A 465 -7.86 -15.98 8.72
N ALA A 466 -8.70 -16.96 9.07
CA ALA A 466 -8.74 -17.49 10.42
C ALA A 466 -7.44 -18.22 10.81
N LEU A 467 -6.92 -19.07 9.94
CA LEU A 467 -5.74 -19.90 10.21
C LEU A 467 -4.44 -19.10 10.10
N MET A 468 -4.16 -18.48 8.95
CA MET A 468 -2.95 -17.68 8.78
C MET A 468 -2.97 -16.44 9.68
N GLY A 469 -4.10 -15.71 9.72
CA GLY A 469 -4.25 -14.54 10.58
C GLY A 469 -4.13 -14.91 12.06
N GLY A 470 -4.84 -15.95 12.50
CA GLY A 470 -4.73 -16.45 13.87
C GLY A 470 -3.28 -16.78 14.24
N LEU A 471 -2.61 -17.62 13.44
CA LEU A 471 -1.24 -18.04 13.74
C LEU A 471 -0.21 -16.89 13.66
N ALA A 472 -0.39 -15.95 12.72
CA ALA A 472 0.52 -14.81 12.52
C ALA A 472 0.50 -13.79 13.66
N TRP A 473 -0.61 -13.69 14.39
CA TRP A 473 -0.82 -12.66 15.42
C TRP A 473 -0.91 -13.23 16.84
N VAL A 474 -1.38 -14.46 17.05
CA VAL A 474 -1.50 -15.09 18.40
C VAL A 474 -0.14 -15.25 19.08
N HIS A 475 0.93 -15.50 18.32
CA HIS A 475 2.29 -15.58 18.87
C HIS A 475 2.87 -14.22 19.33
N SER A 476 2.27 -13.10 18.90
CA SER A 476 2.68 -11.76 19.30
C SER A 476 2.12 -11.38 20.67
N TRP A 477 0.88 -11.79 20.97
CA TRP A 477 0.18 -11.44 22.22
C TRP A 477 0.82 -12.01 23.49
N LYS A 478 1.38 -13.23 23.41
CA LYS A 478 2.07 -13.82 24.57
C LYS A 478 3.38 -13.09 24.91
N SER A 479 3.95 -12.32 23.98
CA SER A 479 5.23 -11.62 24.15
C SER A 479 5.10 -10.23 24.77
N SER A 480 3.94 -9.58 24.67
CA SER A 480 3.68 -8.23 25.20
C SER A 480 3.28 -8.22 26.69
N SER A 481 3.26 -9.38 27.33
CA SER A 481 2.89 -9.54 28.76
C SER A 481 4.05 -9.36 29.75
N LYS A 482 5.27 -9.07 29.29
CA LYS A 482 6.37 -8.63 30.16
C LYS A 482 6.63 -7.15 29.92
N PRO A 483 6.31 -6.25 30.87
CA PRO A 483 6.80 -4.89 30.79
C PRO A 483 8.33 -4.94 30.80
N SER A 484 8.94 -4.38 29.76
CA SER A 484 10.36 -4.09 29.72
C SER A 484 10.72 -3.29 30.97
N SER A 485 11.49 -3.88 31.87
CA SER A 485 12.07 -3.18 33.01
C SER A 485 12.87 -2.00 32.48
N VAL A 486 12.36 -0.81 32.74
CA VAL A 486 13.06 0.45 32.49
C VAL A 486 14.34 0.40 33.31
N THR A 487 15.49 0.39 32.64
CA THR A 487 16.78 0.67 33.28
C THR A 487 16.77 2.13 33.73
N PRO A 488 17.05 2.44 35.02
CA PRO A 488 17.17 3.82 35.47
C PRO A 488 18.37 4.47 34.78
N TYR A 489 18.16 5.65 34.21
CA TYR A 489 19.26 6.53 33.82
C TYR A 489 20.12 6.81 35.06
N GLU A 490 21.37 6.34 35.04
CA GLU A 490 22.38 6.75 36.00
C GLU A 490 22.63 8.25 35.85
N LYS A 491 22.44 8.97 36.96
CA LYS A 491 23.01 10.29 37.19
C LYS A 491 24.52 10.12 37.36
N ALA A 492 25.30 10.87 36.58
CA ALA A 492 26.60 11.39 36.96
C ALA A 492 26.78 12.74 36.27
#